data_AF-A0AAW1KI64-F1
#
_entry.id   AF-A0AAW1KI64-F1
#
_cell.length_a   1.000
_cell.length_b   1.000
_cell.length_c   1.000
_cell.angle_alpha   90.00
_cell.angle_beta   90.00
_cell.angle_gamma   90.00
#
_symmetry.space_group_name_H-M   'P 1'
#
loop_
_entity.id
_entity.type
_entity.pdbx_description
1 polymer ?
#
loop_
_entity_poly.entity_id
_entity_poly.type
_entity_poly.pdbx_seq_one_letter_code
_entity_poly.pdbx_strand_id
1 'polypeptide(L)' 'MKTQCETLLEQQESDIENWYFNHQGKIPLKDYLCAQRVLEGNEVKCLTEQLKGETSKREHKKDTTEL' A
#
# COMPACT_ATOMS: atom_id res chain seq x y z
N MET A 1 7.04 17.79 9.60
CA MET A 1 6.28 16.81 8.80
C MET A 1 7.19 15.88 7.99
N LYS A 2 8.25 16.37 7.32
CA LYS A 2 9.18 15.51 6.54
C LYS A 2 9.89 14.43 7.39
N THR A 3 10.34 14.82 8.58
CA THR A 3 11.06 13.95 9.52
C THR A 3 10.27 12.72 9.97
N GLN A 4 8.94 12.81 10.08
CA GLN A 4 8.13 11.66 10.50
C GLN A 4 8.09 10.57 9.43
N CYS A 5 8.05 10.97 8.15
CA CYS A 5 8.11 10.02 7.04
C CYS A 5 9.50 9.40 6.92
N GLU A 6 10.55 10.20 7.10
CA GLU A 6 11.95 9.74 7.03
C GLU A 6 12.22 8.72 8.15
N THR A 7 11.88 9.03 9.40
CA THR A 7 12.03 8.10 10.52
C THR A 7 11.22 6.82 10.36
N LEU A 8 9.98 6.90 9.84
CA LEU A 8 9.18 5.71 9.57
C LEU A 8 9.82 4.82 8.50
N LEU A 9 10.37 5.41 7.44
CA LEU A 9 11.07 4.66 6.39
C LEU A 9 12.33 3.99 6.92
N GLU A 10 13.14 4.71 7.71
CA GLU A 10 14.34 4.17 8.34
C GLU A 10 14.00 2.99 9.27
N GLN A 11 12.95 3.11 10.08
CA GLN A 11 12.49 2.04 10.98
C GLN A 11 11.97 0.81 10.25
N GLN A 12 11.53 0.96 9.00
CA GLN A 12 10.93 -0.11 8.20
C GLN A 12 11.88 -0.59 7.08
N GLU A 13 13.14 -0.17 7.07
CA GLU A 13 14.09 -0.50 6.00
C GLU A 13 14.22 -2.02 5.81
N SER A 14 14.39 -2.78 6.90
CA SER A 14 14.47 -4.24 6.86
C SER A 14 13.18 -4.90 6.34
N ASP A 15 12.02 -4.33 6.67
CA ASP A 15 10.74 -4.83 6.21
C ASP A 15 10.54 -4.60 4.71
N ILE A 16 10.96 -3.42 4.22
CA ILE A 16 10.95 -3.05 2.80
C ILE A 16 11.93 -3.93 2.01
N GLU A 17 13.12 -4.21 2.56
CA GLU A 17 14.10 -5.10 1.95
C GLU A 17 13.53 -6.52 1.82
N ASN A 18 12.95 -7.06 2.90
CA ASN A 18 12.31 -8.38 2.86
C ASN A 18 11.15 -8.41 1.86
N TRP A 19 10.35 -7.36 1.79
CA TRP A 19 9.29 -7.26 0.79
C TRP A 19 9.87 -7.31 -0.63
N TYR A 20 10.90 -6.54 -0.90
CA TYR A 20 11.52 -6.45 -2.22
C TYR A 20 12.02 -7.81 -2.69
N PHE A 21 12.74 -8.55 -1.85
CA PHE A 21 13.32 -9.83 -2.25
C PHE A 21 12.32 -11.00 -2.26
N ASN A 22 11.33 -11.02 -1.36
CA ASN A 22 10.51 -12.21 -1.14
C ASN A 22 9.04 -12.07 -1.59
N HIS A 23 8.54 -10.83 -1.65
CA HIS A 23 7.11 -10.54 -1.77
C HIS A 23 6.76 -9.61 -2.94
N GLN A 24 7.76 -9.00 -3.59
CA GLN A 24 7.57 -8.16 -4.75
C GLN A 24 6.89 -8.94 -5.89
N GLY A 25 5.89 -8.32 -6.52
CA GLY A 25 5.05 -8.94 -7.54
C GLY A 25 3.95 -9.87 -7.01
N LYS A 26 3.98 -10.24 -5.72
CA LYS A 26 2.94 -11.06 -5.08
C LYS A 26 1.94 -10.21 -4.29
N ILE A 27 2.45 -9.23 -3.54
CA ILE A 27 1.64 -8.32 -2.72
C ILE A 27 2.13 -6.87 -2.91
N PRO A 28 1.23 -5.89 -3.05
CA PRO A 28 1.61 -4.48 -3.09
C PRO A 28 2.36 -4.05 -1.82
N LEU A 29 3.39 -3.20 -1.98
CA LEU A 29 4.15 -2.67 -0.84
C LEU A 29 3.24 -2.00 0.19
N LYS A 30 2.22 -1.28 -0.26
CA LYS A 30 1.23 -0.63 0.60
C LYS A 30 0.51 -1.64 1.52
N ASP A 31 0.13 -2.80 1.01
CA ASP A 31 -0.57 -3.80 1.81
C ASP A 31 0.39 -4.52 2.76
N TYR A 32 1.58 -4.87 2.28
CA TYR A 32 2.60 -5.50 3.11
C TYR A 32 3.07 -4.59 4.26
N LEU A 33 3.39 -3.33 3.94
CA LEU A 33 3.97 -2.40 4.90
C LEU A 33 2.89 -1.78 5.80
N CYS A 34 1.86 -1.18 5.19
CA CYS A 34 0.87 -0.44 5.95
C CYS A 34 -0.17 -1.35 6.59
N ALA A 35 -0.76 -2.30 5.84
CA ALA A 35 -1.82 -3.13 6.38
C ALA A 35 -1.30 -4.19 7.36
N GLN A 36 -0.19 -4.87 7.04
CA GLN A 36 0.28 -6.00 7.84
C GLN A 36 1.23 -5.62 8.97
N ARG A 37 2.06 -4.58 8.80
CA ARG A 37 3.10 -4.23 9.80
C ARG A 37 2.75 -2.99 10.62
N VAL A 38 2.34 -1.90 9.97
CA VAL A 38 2.02 -0.65 10.69
C VAL A 38 0.66 -0.74 11.39
N LEU A 39 -0.34 -1.29 10.72
CA LEU A 39 -1.71 -1.37 11.24
C LEU A 39 -2.08 -2.76 11.81
N GLU A 40 -1.24 -3.78 11.58
CA GLU A 40 -1.43 -5.15 12.07
C GLU A 40 -2.83 -5.73 11.74
N GLY A 41 -3.38 -5.37 10.58
CA GLY A 41 -4.71 -5.77 10.11
C GLY A 41 -5.87 -4.98 10.70
N ASN A 42 -5.63 -4.09 11.66
CA ASN A 42 -6.64 -3.18 12.20
C ASN A 42 -6.84 -2.00 11.26
N GLU A 43 -8.05 -1.42 11.25
CA GLU A 43 -8.34 -0.15 10.58
C GLU A 43 -7.93 -0.04 9.09
N VAL A 44 -7.64 -1.15 8.41
CA VAL A 44 -7.20 -1.21 7.00
C VAL A 44 -8.18 -0.57 6.01
N LYS A 45 -9.42 -0.34 6.44
CA LYS A 45 -10.41 0.44 5.68
C LYS A 45 -9.88 1.83 5.33
N CYS A 46 -9.14 2.48 6.23
CA CYS A 46 -8.60 3.82 6.01
C CYS A 46 -7.61 3.88 4.83
N LEU A 47 -6.93 2.78 4.52
CA LEU A 47 -6.04 2.68 3.36
C LEU A 47 -6.80 2.73 2.03
N THR A 48 -8.10 2.43 2.04
CA THR A 48 -8.94 2.41 0.84
C THR A 48 -9.91 3.60 0.75
N GLU A 49 -9.98 4.41 1.82
CA GLU A 49 -10.82 5.60 1.83
C GLU A 49 -10.34 6.61 0.80
N GLN A 50 -11.29 7.17 0.05
CA GLN A 50 -11.04 8.35 -0.77
C GLN A 50 -11.26 9.58 0.09
N LEU A 51 -10.30 10.49 0.09
CA LEU A 51 -10.44 11.75 0.81
C LEU A 51 -11.61 12.52 0.18
N LYS A 52 -12.53 13.03 1.00
CA LYS A 52 -13.65 13.86 0.53
C LYS A 52 -13.09 15.07 -0.24
N GLY A 53 -13.20 15.04 -1.56
CA GLY A 53 -12.67 16.07 -2.47
C GLY A 53 -11.75 15.54 -3.57
N GLU A 54 -11.26 14.31 -3.47
CA GLU A 54 -10.54 13.66 -4.57
C GLU A 54 -11.52 13.19 -5.64
N THR A 55 -11.61 13.91 -6.75
CA THR A 55 -12.39 13.47 -7.90
C THR A 55 -11.74 12.21 -8.48
N SER A 56 -12.40 11.07 -8.29
CA SER A 56 -11.99 9.79 -8.86
C SER A 56 -11.82 9.88 -10.38
N LYS A 57 -10.59 9.95 -10.88
CA LYS A 57 -10.28 9.41 -12.21
C LYS A 57 -9.98 7.92 -12.04
N ARG A 58 -11.03 7.10 -12.12
CA ARG A 58 -10.90 5.65 -12.34
C ARG A 58 -11.59 5.31 -13.64
N GLU A 59 -10.82 5.17 -14.72
CA GLU A 59 -11.24 4.42 -15.90
C GLU A 59 -10.05 3.67 -16.49
N HIS A 60 -9.97 2.37 -16.20
CA HIS A 60 -9.86 1.36 -17.24
C HIS A 60 -10.35 0.00 -16.71
N LYS A 61 -11.63 -0.26 -16.98
CA LYS A 61 -12.17 -1.62 -17.07
C LYS A 61 -11.60 -2.24 -18.34
N LYS A 62 -10.68 -3.20 -18.25
CA LYS A 62 -10.52 -4.20 -19.32
C LYS A 62 -11.22 -5.47 -18.88
N ASP A 63 -12.52 -5.45 -19.13
CA ASP A 63 -13.28 -6.63 -19.49
C ASP A 63 -12.65 -7.17 -20.78
N THR A 64 -12.09 -8.37 -20.75
CA THR A 64 -11.84 -9.12 -21.98
C THR A 64 -12.32 -10.53 -21.71
N THR A 65 -13.60 -10.66 -22.07
CA THR A 65 -14.36 -11.86 -22.35
C THR A 65 -13.52 -12.89 -23.12
N GLU A 66 -13.77 -14.16 -22.79
CA GLU A 66 -13.37 -15.38 -23.50
C GLU A 66 -13.37 -15.25 -25.04
N LEU A 67 -12.32 -15.77 -25.67
CA LEU A 67 -12.41 -16.56 -26.91
C LEU A 67 -11.22 -17.51 -27.05
#